data_AF-A0A2B4S7R6-F1
#
_entry.id   AF-A0A2B4S7R6-F1
#
_cell.length_a   1.000
_cell.length_b   1.000
_cell.length_c   1.000
_cell.angle_alpha   90.00
_cell.angle_beta   90.00
_cell.angle_gamma   90.00
#
_symmetry.space_group_name_H-M   'P 1'
#
loop_
_entity.id
_entity.type
_entity.pdbx_description
1 polymer ?
#
loop_
_entity_poly.entity_id
_entity_poly.type
_entity_poly.pdbx_seq_one_letter_code
_entity_poly.pdbx_strand_id
1 'polypeptide(L)'
;MVFVIVFLWTVIYAEDFENEYEIIDGIKIKKDSIVMINEQDGKKGEKNERSHSEEHDEVSEEDRDDDNDDDDVDDDEDDGDDGGEGDLETAKNLPTKCHVCRLLAVEVENKLSKNARIRKPREGKPPIYYKEELVILRVTENICDAMTKYNVRAKVPFRYKRGVKSMYRKQIEEVTKDSRIQKWVFATPEEEIDDPTGEIRRLKEQCYEMLKGSQKLLIHWFMKAQSRDLTKWLCAKRVLIDDDKECLQVEMPRRNQVAALRQKKVKIVENNTTSAAHEEL
;
A
#
# COMPACT_ATOMS: atom_id res chain seq x y z
N MET A 1 -32.25 1.45 -39.20
CA MET A 1 -32.22 2.90 -38.90
C MET A 1 -31.72 3.21 -37.48
N VAL A 2 -32.09 2.46 -36.44
CA VAL A 2 -31.65 2.73 -35.05
C VAL A 2 -30.14 2.56 -34.83
N PHE A 3 -29.52 1.54 -35.43
CA PHE A 3 -28.07 1.29 -35.30
C PHE A 3 -27.20 2.41 -35.90
N VAL A 4 -27.64 3.02 -37.01
CA VAL A 4 -26.89 4.12 -37.66
C VAL A 4 -26.90 5.38 -36.79
N ILE A 5 -27.99 5.63 -36.06
CA ILE A 5 -28.11 6.79 -35.17
C ILE A 5 -27.23 6.62 -33.93
N VAL A 6 -27.11 5.40 -33.39
CA VAL A 6 -26.22 5.11 -32.24
C VAL A 6 -24.74 5.19 -32.63
N PHE A 7 -24.37 4.72 -33.83
CA PHE A 7 -23.01 4.87 -34.35
C PHE A 7 -22.66 6.34 -34.63
N LEU A 8 -23.59 7.14 -35.18
CA LEU A 8 -23.36 8.57 -35.38
C LEU A 8 -23.26 9.34 -34.05
N TRP A 9 -24.07 9.00 -33.04
CA TRP A 9 -23.97 9.63 -31.71
C TRP A 9 -22.66 9.32 -30.97
N THR A 10 -22.11 8.12 -31.15
CA THR A 10 -20.84 7.73 -30.52
C THR A 10 -19.62 8.34 -31.23
N VAL A 11 -19.68 8.50 -32.56
CA VAL A 11 -18.62 9.18 -33.32
C VAL A 11 -18.60 10.69 -33.06
N ILE A 12 -19.77 11.35 -33.00
CA ILE A 12 -19.87 12.78 -32.69
C ILE A 12 -19.36 13.09 -31.27
N TYR A 13 -19.65 12.23 -30.27
CA TYR A 13 -19.13 12.42 -28.91
C TYR A 13 -17.62 12.21 -28.77
N ALA A 14 -16.99 11.45 -29.68
CA ALA A 14 -15.55 11.19 -29.64
C ALA A 14 -14.73 12.35 -30.23
N GLU A 15 -15.22 13.01 -31.29
CA GLU A 15 -14.55 14.16 -31.91
C GLU A 15 -14.56 15.43 -31.03
N ASP A 16 -15.56 15.60 -30.15
CA ASP A 16 -15.63 16.77 -29.26
C ASP A 16 -14.64 16.71 -28.07
N PHE A 17 -14.19 15.51 -27.65
CA PHE A 17 -13.35 15.37 -26.45
C PHE A 17 -11.87 15.70 -26.69
N GLU A 18 -11.36 15.55 -27.93
CA GLU A 18 -9.97 15.87 -28.26
C GLU A 18 -9.76 17.36 -28.55
N ASN A 19 -10.81 18.10 -28.92
CA ASN A 19 -10.72 19.52 -29.26
C ASN A 19 -10.69 20.48 -28.05
N GLU A 20 -10.85 19.99 -26.83
CA GLU A 20 -10.98 20.81 -25.61
C GLU A 20 -9.65 21.02 -24.84
N TYR A 21 -8.58 20.29 -25.19
CA TYR A 21 -7.30 20.30 -24.46
C TYR A 21 -6.11 20.59 -25.37
N GLU A 22 -5.12 21.30 -24.85
CA GLU A 22 -3.82 21.54 -25.48
C GLU A 22 -2.68 20.98 -24.62
N ILE A 23 -1.59 20.58 -25.28
CA ILE A 23 -0.38 20.08 -24.62
C ILE A 23 0.68 21.18 -24.71
N ILE A 24 1.11 21.67 -23.55
CA ILE A 24 2.23 22.61 -23.42
C ILE A 24 3.23 21.96 -22.45
N ASP A 25 4.48 21.79 -22.87
CA ASP A 25 5.55 21.14 -22.10
C ASP A 25 5.17 19.76 -21.50
N GLY A 26 4.41 18.96 -22.27
CA GLY A 26 3.97 17.61 -21.85
C GLY A 26 2.82 17.59 -20.84
N ILE A 27 2.24 18.73 -20.49
CA ILE A 27 1.11 18.85 -19.57
C ILE A 27 -0.17 19.11 -20.37
N LYS A 28 -1.23 18.32 -20.11
CA LYS A 28 -2.54 18.45 -20.77
C LYS A 28 -3.39 19.50 -20.05
N ILE A 29 -3.67 20.62 -20.69
CA ILE A 29 -4.37 21.79 -20.12
C ILE A 29 -5.65 22.06 -20.91
N LYS A 30 -6.75 22.41 -20.24
CA LYS A 30 -8.01 22.76 -20.89
C LYS A 30 -7.91 24.13 -21.58
N LYS A 31 -8.30 24.26 -22.86
CA LYS A 31 -8.19 25.50 -23.65
C LYS A 31 -8.83 26.72 -22.98
N ASP A 32 -9.99 26.55 -22.34
CA ASP A 32 -10.69 27.62 -21.61
C ASP A 32 -9.85 28.22 -20.46
N SER A 33 -8.89 27.45 -19.93
CA SER A 33 -7.99 27.88 -18.85
C SER A 33 -6.82 28.72 -19.36
N ILE A 34 -6.45 28.57 -20.64
CA ILE A 34 -5.35 29.28 -21.29
C ILE A 34 -5.75 30.72 -21.62
N VAL A 35 -7.00 30.95 -22.05
CA VAL A 35 -7.54 32.28 -22.33
C VAL A 35 -7.47 33.19 -21.10
N MET A 36 -7.74 32.63 -19.92
CA MET A 36 -7.68 33.35 -18.63
C MET A 36 -6.27 33.78 -18.22
N ILE A 37 -5.23 33.07 -18.69
CA ILE A 37 -3.82 33.38 -18.41
C ILE A 37 -3.36 34.53 -19.33
N ASN A 38 -3.67 34.44 -20.63
CA ASN A 38 -3.32 35.48 -21.60
C ASN A 38 -3.99 36.83 -21.32
N GLU A 39 -5.18 36.83 -20.72
CA GLU A 39 -5.89 38.06 -20.34
C GLU A 39 -5.29 38.73 -19.08
N GLN A 40 -4.54 37.99 -18.25
CA GLN A 40 -3.80 38.53 -17.11
C GLN A 40 -2.42 39.08 -17.50
N ASP A 41 -1.76 38.47 -18.49
CA ASP A 41 -0.45 38.92 -18.98
C ASP A 41 -0.55 40.17 -19.87
N GLY A 42 -1.70 40.41 -20.52
CA GLY A 42 -1.99 41.64 -21.27
C GLY A 42 -2.03 42.93 -20.44
N LYS A 43 -1.90 42.85 -19.10
CA LYS A 43 -1.84 44.03 -18.20
C LYS A 43 -0.47 44.28 -17.57
N LYS A 44 0.56 43.50 -17.89
CA LYS A 44 1.92 43.70 -17.38
C LYS A 44 2.96 43.49 -18.48
N GLY A 45 3.05 44.47 -19.38
CA GLY A 45 4.03 44.46 -20.45
C GLY A 45 4.45 45.86 -20.86
N GLU A 46 4.97 46.65 -19.92
CA GLU A 46 5.83 47.79 -20.28
C GLU A 46 7.13 47.69 -19.48
N LYS A 47 8.25 47.67 -20.21
CA LYS A 47 9.67 47.69 -19.79
C LYS A 47 10.26 46.33 -19.42
N ASN A 48 11.06 45.74 -20.32
CA ASN A 48 12.46 46.15 -20.48
C ASN A 48 13.08 45.46 -21.71
N GLU A 49 13.60 46.25 -22.64
CA GLU A 49 14.50 45.81 -23.70
C GLU A 49 15.89 45.51 -23.10
N ARG A 50 16.50 44.38 -23.47
CA ARG A 50 17.96 44.35 -23.67
C ARG A 50 18.35 43.26 -24.66
N SER A 51 19.06 43.71 -25.69
CA SER A 51 19.54 43.04 -26.88
C SER A 51 20.94 42.40 -26.73
N HIS A 52 21.18 41.30 -27.45
CA HIS A 52 22.43 40.90 -28.14
C HIS A 52 22.15 39.57 -28.89
N SER A 53 21.88 39.58 -30.20
CA SER A 53 22.81 39.39 -31.36
C SER A 53 23.48 38.00 -31.41
N GLU A 54 23.06 37.12 -32.34
CA GLU A 54 23.77 36.69 -33.59
C GLU A 54 24.85 35.62 -33.27
N GLU A 55 25.06 34.47 -33.94
CA GLU A 55 25.03 34.02 -35.35
C GLU A 55 24.64 32.50 -35.39
N HIS A 56 23.79 32.03 -36.31
CA HIS A 56 24.10 31.37 -37.60
C HIS A 56 25.14 30.22 -37.58
N ASP A 57 24.71 28.99 -37.87
CA ASP A 57 25.11 28.30 -39.11
C ASP A 57 24.35 26.96 -39.29
N GLU A 58 23.65 26.86 -40.43
CA GLU A 58 23.13 25.64 -41.05
C GLU A 58 24.23 25.00 -41.91
N VAL A 59 24.37 23.67 -41.87
CA VAL A 59 24.86 22.89 -43.01
C VAL A 59 24.05 21.59 -43.10
N SER A 60 23.54 21.36 -44.30
CA SER A 60 22.68 20.27 -44.77
C SER A 60 23.46 19.11 -45.41
N GLU A 61 22.74 17.99 -45.61
CA GLU A 61 22.94 16.93 -46.63
C GLU A 61 24.12 15.95 -46.38
N GLU A 62 24.06 14.62 -46.58
CA GLU A 62 23.25 13.73 -47.44
C GLU A 62 23.50 12.25 -47.08
N ASP A 63 22.46 11.41 -47.21
CA ASP A 63 22.35 9.99 -47.62
C ASP A 63 23.38 8.89 -47.22
N ARG A 64 22.86 7.77 -46.64
CA ARG A 64 22.69 6.45 -47.31
C ARG A 64 22.21 5.35 -46.34
N ASP A 65 21.19 4.60 -46.78
CA ASP A 65 20.79 3.30 -46.26
C ASP A 65 21.86 2.23 -46.57
N ASP A 66 22.02 1.23 -45.70
CA ASP A 66 22.44 -0.12 -46.07
C ASP A 66 22.08 -1.11 -44.92
N ASP A 67 21.19 -2.04 -45.24
CA ASP A 67 20.86 -3.23 -44.46
C ASP A 67 22.08 -4.18 -44.35
N ASN A 68 22.26 -4.88 -43.23
CA ASN A 68 22.84 -6.23 -43.23
C ASN A 68 22.43 -7.01 -41.97
N ASP A 69 22.06 -8.26 -42.26
CA ASP A 69 21.54 -9.32 -41.40
C ASP A 69 22.60 -10.01 -40.52
N ASP A 70 22.07 -10.79 -39.56
CA ASP A 70 22.53 -12.08 -39.02
C ASP A 70 23.82 -12.19 -38.15
N ASP A 71 23.64 -12.78 -36.95
CA ASP A 71 24.28 -14.03 -36.48
C ASP A 71 24.39 -14.10 -34.92
N ASP A 72 23.49 -14.89 -34.33
CA ASP A 72 23.65 -16.01 -33.38
C ASP A 72 24.86 -16.20 -32.41
N VAL A 73 24.52 -16.84 -31.26
CA VAL A 73 25.28 -17.60 -30.22
C VAL A 73 26.27 -16.83 -29.29
N ASP A 74 26.47 -17.12 -27.98
CA ASP A 74 26.35 -18.32 -27.14
C ASP A 74 26.13 -17.96 -25.64
N ASP A 75 25.59 -18.94 -24.89
CA ASP A 75 25.54 -19.03 -23.44
C ASP A 75 26.95 -19.13 -22.82
N ASP A 76 27.18 -18.44 -21.69
CA ASP A 76 28.16 -18.86 -20.68
C ASP A 76 27.59 -18.63 -19.27
N GLU A 77 27.36 -19.75 -18.57
CA GLU A 77 27.12 -19.83 -17.14
C GLU A 77 28.38 -19.35 -16.39
N ASP A 78 28.27 -18.31 -15.56
CA ASP A 78 29.29 -18.01 -14.55
C ASP A 78 28.64 -17.92 -13.16
N ASP A 79 28.77 -19.03 -12.44
CA ASP A 79 28.50 -19.19 -11.01
C ASP A 79 29.55 -18.40 -10.20
N GLY A 80 29.29 -17.10 -10.02
CA GLY A 80 30.02 -16.23 -9.11
C GLY A 80 29.28 -16.07 -7.77
N ASP A 81 29.53 -16.99 -6.83
CA ASP A 81 29.28 -16.83 -5.40
C ASP A 81 30.12 -15.66 -4.87
N ASP A 82 29.58 -14.44 -4.93
CA ASP A 82 30.13 -13.26 -4.26
C ASP A 82 29.26 -12.92 -3.04
N GLY A 83 29.69 -13.43 -1.89
CA GLY A 83 29.17 -13.10 -0.57
C GLY A 83 29.40 -11.63 -0.23
N GLY A 84 28.57 -10.76 -0.80
CA GLY A 84 28.56 -9.34 -0.52
C GLY A 84 27.96 -9.06 0.85
N GLU A 85 28.78 -8.55 1.77
CA GLU A 85 28.39 -8.01 3.08
C GLU A 85 27.35 -6.86 3.02
N GLY A 86 26.89 -6.47 1.82
CA GLY A 86 25.72 -5.61 1.59
C GLY A 86 24.36 -6.32 1.72
N ASP A 87 24.32 -7.66 1.76
CA ASP A 87 23.07 -8.41 1.86
C ASP A 87 22.50 -8.40 3.30
N LEU A 88 23.35 -8.25 4.33
CA LEU A 88 22.93 -8.24 5.73
C LEU A 88 22.11 -7.00 6.15
N GLU A 89 22.37 -5.84 5.54
CA GLU A 89 21.62 -4.61 5.84
C GLU A 89 20.30 -4.53 5.06
N THR A 90 20.28 -5.11 3.86
CA THR A 90 19.07 -5.29 3.04
C THR A 90 18.16 -6.36 3.66
N ALA A 91 18.73 -7.46 4.17
CA ALA A 91 18.02 -8.52 4.88
C ALA A 91 17.41 -8.07 6.21
N LYS A 92 18.04 -7.13 6.94
CA LYS A 92 17.45 -6.50 8.13
C LYS A 92 16.11 -5.80 7.84
N ASN A 93 15.86 -5.46 6.59
CA ASN A 93 14.67 -4.73 6.17
C ASN A 93 13.62 -5.58 5.46
N LEU A 94 13.80 -6.89 5.36
CA LEU A 94 12.81 -7.77 4.74
C LEU A 94 11.73 -8.23 5.73
N PRO A 95 10.50 -8.47 5.26
CA PRO A 95 9.48 -9.12 6.07
C PRO A 95 9.95 -10.53 6.43
N THR A 96 10.14 -10.77 7.72
CA THR A 96 10.41 -12.13 8.22
C THR A 96 9.12 -12.97 8.11
N LYS A 97 9.24 -14.30 8.04
CA LYS A 97 8.11 -15.23 8.18
C LYS A 97 7.25 -14.96 9.42
N CYS A 98 7.86 -14.59 10.54
CA CYS A 98 7.13 -14.26 11.76
C CYS A 98 6.14 -13.10 11.54
N HIS A 99 6.62 -12.00 10.98
CA HIS A 99 5.80 -10.83 10.64
C HIS A 99 4.64 -11.19 9.71
N VAL A 100 4.91 -11.96 8.64
CA VAL A 100 3.90 -12.42 7.68
C VAL A 100 2.82 -13.24 8.39
N CYS A 101 3.21 -14.23 9.20
CA CYS A 101 2.24 -15.09 9.89
C CYS A 101 1.38 -14.31 10.87
N ARG A 102 2.00 -13.39 11.63
CA ARG A 102 1.29 -12.56 12.60
C ARG A 102 0.26 -11.67 11.92
N LEU A 103 0.63 -11.01 10.81
CA LEU A 103 -0.29 -10.17 10.04
C LEU A 103 -1.40 -11.00 9.38
N LEU A 104 -1.07 -12.18 8.85
CA LEU A 104 -2.05 -13.10 8.27
C LEU A 104 -3.11 -13.50 9.33
N ALA A 105 -2.68 -13.91 10.53
CA ALA A 105 -3.60 -14.27 11.61
C ALA A 105 -4.54 -13.10 11.98
N VAL A 106 -4.00 -11.88 12.06
CA VAL A 106 -4.78 -10.67 12.30
C VAL A 106 -5.80 -10.40 11.20
N GLU A 107 -5.42 -10.54 9.93
CA GLU A 107 -6.35 -10.32 8.82
C GLU A 107 -7.42 -11.41 8.74
N VAL A 108 -7.12 -12.65 9.13
CA VAL A 108 -8.11 -13.74 9.22
C VAL A 108 -9.16 -13.38 10.26
N GLU A 109 -8.74 -12.97 11.46
CA GLU A 109 -9.66 -12.58 12.52
C GLU A 109 -10.46 -11.31 12.16
N ASN A 110 -9.83 -10.34 11.48
CA ASN A 110 -10.52 -9.16 10.96
C ASN A 110 -11.58 -9.52 9.93
N LYS A 111 -11.28 -10.39 8.96
CA LYS A 111 -12.26 -10.83 7.95
C LYS A 111 -13.36 -11.69 8.57
N LEU A 112 -13.06 -12.54 9.54
CA LEU A 112 -14.05 -13.32 10.29
C LEU A 112 -15.02 -12.40 11.02
N SER A 113 -14.54 -11.34 11.66
CA SER A 113 -15.42 -10.39 12.37
C SER A 113 -16.46 -9.72 11.47
N LYS A 114 -16.22 -9.66 10.15
CA LYS A 114 -17.12 -9.07 9.15
C LYS A 114 -18.02 -10.07 8.45
N ASN A 115 -17.52 -11.29 8.21
CA ASN A 115 -18.17 -12.27 7.34
C ASN A 115 -18.85 -13.41 8.12
N ALA A 116 -18.42 -13.67 9.35
CA ALA A 116 -18.84 -14.83 10.11
C ALA A 116 -19.87 -14.47 11.20
N ARG A 117 -20.87 -15.32 11.36
CA ARG A 117 -21.87 -15.19 12.43
C ARG A 117 -21.28 -15.65 13.76
N ILE A 118 -21.48 -14.85 14.81
CA ILE A 118 -20.98 -15.17 16.16
C ILE A 118 -21.90 -16.21 16.80
N ARG A 119 -21.29 -17.33 17.26
CA ARG A 119 -21.96 -18.38 18.04
C ARG A 119 -21.84 -18.13 19.54
N LYS A 120 -20.65 -17.75 20.02
CA LYS A 120 -20.39 -17.48 21.44
C LYS A 120 -19.47 -16.26 21.59
N PRO A 121 -19.92 -15.16 22.21
CA PRO A 121 -19.06 -14.02 22.51
C PRO A 121 -18.01 -14.40 23.57
N ARG A 122 -16.85 -13.73 23.54
CA ARG A 122 -15.78 -13.86 24.54
C ARG A 122 -15.22 -12.49 24.84
N GLU A 123 -15.01 -12.20 26.12
CA GLU A 123 -14.36 -10.96 26.55
C GLU A 123 -12.84 -11.06 26.41
N GLY A 124 -12.22 -10.00 25.90
CA GLY A 124 -10.76 -9.92 25.71
C GLY A 124 -10.15 -10.93 24.72
N LYS A 125 -10.99 -11.70 24.00
CA LYS A 125 -10.57 -12.72 23.02
C LYS A 125 -11.51 -12.70 21.81
N PRO A 126 -11.05 -13.16 20.63
CA PRO A 126 -11.92 -13.27 19.46
C PRO A 126 -13.15 -14.13 19.79
N PRO A 127 -14.36 -13.80 19.30
CA PRO A 127 -15.54 -14.63 19.54
C PRO A 127 -15.40 -16.00 18.86
N ILE A 128 -16.28 -16.93 19.22
CA ILE A 128 -16.40 -18.22 18.51
C ILE A 128 -17.51 -18.08 17.48
N TYR A 129 -17.25 -18.45 16.25
CA TYR A 129 -18.16 -18.36 15.11
C TYR A 129 -18.88 -19.70 14.85
N TYR A 130 -19.96 -19.65 14.07
CA TYR A 130 -20.56 -20.86 13.52
C TYR A 130 -19.61 -21.56 12.53
N LYS A 131 -19.69 -22.89 12.49
CA LYS A 131 -18.76 -23.73 11.71
C LYS A 131 -19.27 -23.90 10.27
N GLU A 132 -19.21 -22.82 9.51
CA GLU A 132 -19.66 -22.77 8.12
C GLU A 132 -18.47 -22.84 7.17
N GLU A 133 -18.39 -23.87 6.32
CA GLU A 133 -17.24 -24.08 5.43
C GLU A 133 -17.08 -22.96 4.39
N LEU A 134 -18.18 -22.48 3.84
CA LEU A 134 -18.19 -21.36 2.90
C LEU A 134 -17.64 -20.07 3.51
N VAL A 135 -17.78 -19.89 4.83
CA VAL A 135 -17.27 -18.70 5.52
C VAL A 135 -15.74 -18.71 5.55
N ILE A 136 -15.12 -19.86 5.88
CA ILE A 136 -13.66 -19.91 5.92
C ILE A 136 -13.06 -19.75 4.52
N LEU A 137 -13.68 -20.31 3.48
CA LEU A 137 -13.27 -20.13 2.09
C LEU A 137 -13.26 -18.64 1.70
N ARG A 138 -14.37 -17.94 1.94
CA ARG A 138 -14.50 -16.49 1.67
C ARG A 138 -13.51 -15.64 2.48
N VAL A 139 -13.20 -16.06 3.72
CA VAL A 139 -12.24 -15.37 4.57
C VAL A 139 -10.82 -15.51 4.02
N THR A 140 -10.44 -16.70 3.58
CA THR A 140 -9.11 -16.97 3.02
C THR A 140 -8.92 -16.42 1.62
N GLU A 141 -10.00 -16.27 0.85
CA GLU A 141 -9.99 -15.65 -0.47
C GLU A 141 -9.48 -14.21 -0.40
N ASN A 142 -8.50 -13.85 -1.25
CA ASN A 142 -7.95 -12.50 -1.38
C ASN A 142 -7.54 -11.89 -0.01
N ILE A 143 -7.08 -12.72 0.92
CA ILE A 143 -6.66 -12.25 2.25
C ILE A 143 -5.31 -11.55 2.20
N CYS A 144 -4.42 -12.00 1.33
CA CYS A 144 -3.10 -11.41 1.15
C CYS A 144 -3.14 -10.04 0.46
N ASP A 145 -4.19 -9.73 -0.31
CA ASP A 145 -4.44 -8.36 -0.78
C ASP A 145 -4.63 -7.36 0.36
N ALA A 146 -4.97 -7.83 1.57
CA ALA A 146 -5.03 -6.94 2.72
C ALA A 146 -3.65 -6.48 3.23
N MET A 147 -2.55 -7.06 2.73
CA MET A 147 -1.18 -6.63 3.05
C MET A 147 -0.88 -5.25 2.46
N THR A 148 -1.45 -4.88 1.32
CA THR A 148 -1.26 -3.55 0.70
C THR A 148 -1.81 -2.40 1.55
N LYS A 149 -2.65 -2.70 2.54
CA LYS A 149 -3.19 -1.71 3.50
C LYS A 149 -2.21 -1.35 4.61
N TYR A 150 -1.07 -2.04 4.67
CA TYR A 150 -0.02 -1.79 5.63
C TYR A 150 1.07 -0.93 4.99
N ASN A 151 1.66 -0.07 5.81
CA ASN A 151 2.79 0.75 5.43
C ASN A 151 3.92 0.53 6.44
N VAL A 152 5.16 0.62 5.96
CA VAL A 152 6.36 0.41 6.75
C VAL A 152 6.63 1.64 7.62
N ARG A 153 7.09 1.41 8.85
CA ARG A 153 7.62 2.46 9.72
C ARG A 153 9.02 2.08 10.16
N ALA A 154 9.96 2.99 9.91
CA ALA A 154 11.30 2.88 10.43
C ALA A 154 11.31 2.97 11.96
N LYS A 155 12.30 2.32 12.60
CA LYS A 155 12.67 2.52 14.01
C LYS A 155 11.58 2.19 15.04
N VAL A 156 10.72 1.20 14.77
CA VAL A 156 9.78 0.65 15.75
C VAL A 156 9.91 -0.87 15.85
N PRO A 157 9.70 -1.48 17.03
CA PRO A 157 9.80 -2.93 17.19
C PRO A 157 8.89 -3.74 16.25
N PHE A 158 7.71 -3.22 15.93
CA PHE A 158 6.81 -3.79 14.92
C PHE A 158 6.56 -2.76 13.81
N ARG A 159 7.18 -2.99 12.64
CA ARG A 159 7.32 -2.00 11.57
C ARG A 159 6.03 -1.74 10.79
N TYR A 160 5.25 -2.78 10.55
CA TYR A 160 4.04 -2.67 9.73
C TYR A 160 2.89 -1.99 10.48
N LYS A 161 2.29 -0.96 9.89
CA LYS A 161 1.10 -0.31 10.45
C LYS A 161 0.02 -0.13 9.40
N ARG A 162 -1.19 -0.54 9.75
CA ARG A 162 -2.36 -0.48 8.87
C ARG A 162 -2.93 0.94 8.77
N GLY A 163 -3.33 1.33 7.56
CA GLY A 163 -4.11 2.55 7.31
C GLY A 163 -3.37 3.82 7.72
N VAL A 164 -2.07 3.86 7.46
CA VAL A 164 -1.27 5.08 7.50
C VAL A 164 -0.78 5.36 6.09
N LYS A 165 -0.58 6.65 5.76
CA LYS A 165 0.03 7.05 4.50
C LYS A 165 1.49 6.62 4.47
N SER A 166 2.00 6.31 3.29
CA SER A 166 3.42 6.11 3.03
C SER A 166 4.24 7.34 3.43
N MET A 167 5.56 7.18 3.58
CA MET A 167 6.44 8.31 3.92
C MET A 167 6.44 9.36 2.82
N TYR A 168 6.50 8.93 1.56
CA TYR A 168 6.47 9.82 0.40
C TYR A 168 5.20 10.67 0.35
N ARG A 169 4.01 10.06 0.53
CA ARG A 169 2.76 10.82 0.58
C ARG A 169 2.69 11.86 1.69
N LYS A 170 3.25 11.56 2.86
CA LYS A 170 3.32 12.55 3.94
C LYS A 170 4.22 13.72 3.58
N GLN A 171 5.36 13.45 2.94
CA GLN A 171 6.28 14.50 2.49
C GLN A 171 5.61 15.39 1.44
N ILE A 172 4.94 14.81 0.45
CA ILE A 172 4.18 15.59 -0.53
C ILE A 172 3.12 16.44 0.16
N GLU A 173 2.32 15.87 1.06
CA GLU A 173 1.31 16.62 1.81
C GLU A 173 1.88 17.76 2.65
N GLU A 174 3.08 17.58 3.21
CA GLU A 174 3.77 18.61 3.99
C GLU A 174 4.29 19.74 3.10
N VAL A 175 4.95 19.40 1.98
CA VAL A 175 5.46 20.38 1.00
C VAL A 175 4.32 21.18 0.37
N THR A 176 3.18 20.54 0.14
CA THR A 176 2.06 21.14 -0.60
C THR A 176 1.02 21.78 0.29
N LYS A 177 1.21 21.73 1.61
CA LYS A 177 0.25 22.22 2.60
C LYS A 177 -0.10 23.70 2.40
N ASP A 178 0.88 24.49 2.00
CA ASP A 178 0.73 25.94 1.79
C ASP A 178 0.62 26.30 0.28
N SER A 179 0.55 25.31 -0.59
CA SER A 179 0.39 25.50 -2.03
C SER A 179 -1.07 25.79 -2.40
N ARG A 180 -1.27 26.58 -3.46
CA ARG A 180 -2.59 26.75 -4.09
C ARG A 180 -3.08 25.47 -4.77
N ILE A 181 -2.19 24.53 -5.03
CA ILE A 181 -2.48 23.24 -5.67
C ILE A 181 -2.76 22.20 -4.57
N GLN A 182 -4.04 21.94 -4.34
CA GLN A 182 -4.49 21.04 -3.26
C GLN A 182 -4.58 19.56 -3.68
N LYS A 183 -4.53 19.26 -4.98
CA LYS A 183 -4.69 17.90 -5.51
C LYS A 183 -3.56 17.57 -6.46
N TRP A 184 -2.86 16.49 -6.13
CA TRP A 184 -1.81 15.92 -6.96
C TRP A 184 -2.35 14.65 -7.60
N VAL A 185 -2.25 14.58 -8.92
CA VAL A 185 -2.46 13.35 -9.67
C VAL A 185 -1.07 12.85 -10.02
N PHE A 186 -0.67 11.76 -9.41
CA PHE A 186 0.59 11.12 -9.76
C PHE A 186 0.39 10.34 -11.07
N ALA A 187 1.33 10.48 -12.01
CA ALA A 187 1.37 9.64 -13.20
C ALA A 187 1.76 8.19 -12.86
N THR A 188 2.49 8.01 -11.75
CA THR A 188 2.90 6.71 -11.22
C THR A 188 1.73 5.98 -10.55
N PRO A 189 1.62 4.65 -10.69
CA PRO A 189 0.64 3.85 -9.97
C PRO A 189 0.74 4.00 -8.45
N GLU A 190 -0.41 3.96 -7.78
CA GLU A 190 -0.53 4.12 -6.33
C GLU A 190 0.32 3.14 -5.52
N GLU A 191 0.40 1.90 -5.99
CA GLU A 191 1.11 0.82 -5.29
C GLU A 191 2.62 1.09 -5.22
N GLU A 192 3.19 1.67 -6.28
CA GLU A 192 4.61 2.02 -6.35
C GLU A 192 4.95 3.25 -5.50
N ILE A 193 4.03 4.22 -5.47
CA ILE A 193 4.16 5.43 -4.64
C ILE A 193 4.13 5.07 -3.16
N ASP A 194 3.26 4.13 -2.78
CA ASP A 194 3.09 3.74 -1.38
C ASP A 194 4.14 2.74 -0.90
N ASP A 195 4.77 1.97 -1.80
CA ASP A 195 5.80 0.98 -1.49
C ASP A 195 7.07 1.13 -2.36
N PRO A 196 7.82 2.25 -2.25
CA PRO A 196 9.00 2.48 -3.09
C PRO A 196 10.13 1.47 -2.88
N THR A 197 10.15 0.77 -1.74
CA THR A 197 11.16 -0.27 -1.43
C THR A 197 10.72 -1.66 -1.91
N GLY A 198 9.46 -1.82 -2.31
CA GLY A 198 8.86 -3.12 -2.64
C GLY A 198 8.71 -4.06 -1.43
N GLU A 199 8.76 -3.54 -0.21
CA GLU A 199 8.69 -4.35 1.01
C GLU A 199 7.29 -4.92 1.24
N ILE A 200 6.26 -4.11 0.98
CA ILE A 200 4.86 -4.52 1.09
C ILE A 200 4.49 -5.51 -0.02
N ARG A 201 5.07 -5.34 -1.22
CA ARG A 201 4.95 -6.31 -2.31
C ARG A 201 5.52 -7.68 -1.92
N ARG A 202 6.75 -7.72 -1.40
CA ARG A 202 7.35 -8.96 -0.86
C ARG A 202 6.53 -9.55 0.29
N LEU A 203 6.01 -8.71 1.19
CA LEU A 203 5.12 -9.15 2.27
C LEU A 203 3.84 -9.83 1.74
N LYS A 204 3.27 -9.29 0.66
CA LYS A 204 2.09 -9.84 -0.03
C LYS A 204 2.43 -11.18 -0.69
N GLU A 205 3.55 -11.28 -1.39
CA GLU A 205 4.03 -12.53 -2.02
C GLU A 205 4.24 -13.64 -0.98
N GLN A 206 5.02 -13.36 0.08
CA GLN A 206 5.23 -14.31 1.17
C GLN A 206 3.94 -14.70 1.89
N CYS A 207 2.95 -13.80 1.96
CA CYS A 207 1.63 -14.14 2.47
C CYS A 207 0.95 -15.21 1.61
N TYR A 208 1.00 -15.10 0.27
CA TYR A 208 0.39 -16.11 -0.60
C TYR A 208 1.04 -17.47 -0.44
N GLU A 209 2.37 -17.52 -0.39
CA GLU A 209 3.13 -18.75 -0.16
C GLU A 209 2.76 -19.39 1.18
N MET A 210 2.74 -18.58 2.24
CA MET A 210 2.36 -19.04 3.58
C MET A 210 0.91 -19.50 3.63
N LEU A 211 -0.01 -18.78 2.98
CA LEU A 211 -1.42 -19.15 2.92
C LEU A 211 -1.61 -20.49 2.21
N LYS A 212 -0.91 -20.70 1.09
CA LYS A 212 -0.91 -21.96 0.33
C LYS A 212 -0.47 -23.13 1.23
N GLY A 213 0.62 -22.97 1.97
CA GLY A 213 1.12 -24.00 2.90
C GLY A 213 0.22 -24.21 4.13
N SER A 214 -0.44 -23.16 4.61
CA SER A 214 -1.22 -23.18 5.86
C SER A 214 -2.74 -23.32 5.68
N GLN A 215 -3.25 -23.43 4.45
CA GLN A 215 -4.69 -23.47 4.16
C GLN A 215 -5.42 -24.57 4.95
N LYS A 216 -4.90 -25.79 4.95
CA LYS A 216 -5.48 -26.92 5.71
C LYS A 216 -5.48 -26.66 7.23
N LEU A 217 -4.44 -25.99 7.74
CA LEU A 217 -4.34 -25.63 9.15
C LEU A 217 -5.37 -24.57 9.54
N LEU A 218 -5.60 -23.58 8.70
CA LEU A 218 -6.62 -22.55 8.90
C LEU A 218 -8.03 -23.15 8.94
N ILE A 219 -8.35 -24.02 7.98
CA ILE A 219 -9.64 -24.74 7.96
C ILE A 219 -9.78 -25.60 9.22
N HIS A 220 -8.75 -26.36 9.58
CA HIS A 220 -8.77 -27.19 10.78
C HIS A 220 -8.97 -26.37 12.05
N TRP A 221 -8.27 -25.23 12.18
CA TRP A 221 -8.46 -24.32 13.30
C TRP A 221 -9.89 -23.80 13.35
N PHE A 222 -10.42 -23.33 12.22
CA PHE A 222 -11.77 -22.81 12.13
C PHE A 222 -12.83 -23.88 12.46
N MET A 223 -12.65 -25.13 12.06
CA MET A 223 -13.65 -26.17 12.32
C MET A 223 -13.56 -26.78 13.72
N LYS A 224 -12.34 -26.90 14.27
CA LYS A 224 -12.09 -27.74 15.46
C LYS A 224 -11.42 -27.01 16.63
N ALA A 225 -10.75 -25.89 16.40
CA ALA A 225 -9.88 -25.26 17.39
C ALA A 225 -10.07 -23.75 17.61
N GLN A 226 -11.20 -23.16 17.18
CA GLN A 226 -11.49 -21.71 17.38
C GLN A 226 -11.40 -21.25 18.84
N SER A 227 -11.51 -22.16 19.81
CA SER A 227 -11.32 -21.83 21.23
C SER A 227 -9.88 -21.35 21.53
N ARG A 228 -8.91 -21.71 20.70
CA ARG A 228 -7.50 -21.33 20.81
C ARG A 228 -7.22 -20.06 20.01
N ASP A 229 -6.37 -19.19 20.54
CA ASP A 229 -5.87 -17.99 19.86
C ASP A 229 -5.17 -18.36 18.54
N LEU A 230 -5.56 -17.74 17.42
CA LEU A 230 -5.07 -18.10 16.10
C LEU A 230 -3.57 -17.85 15.97
N THR A 231 -3.10 -16.70 16.46
CA THR A 231 -1.67 -16.33 16.40
C THR A 231 -0.81 -17.36 17.13
N LYS A 232 -1.21 -17.76 18.34
CA LYS A 232 -0.48 -18.80 19.10
C LYS A 232 -0.64 -20.19 18.49
N TRP A 233 -1.83 -20.53 17.99
CA TRP A 233 -2.12 -21.87 17.48
C TRP A 233 -1.48 -22.13 16.12
N LEU A 234 -1.51 -21.15 15.21
CA LEU A 234 -0.97 -21.25 13.86
C LEU A 234 0.50 -20.85 13.82
N CYS A 235 0.82 -19.61 14.22
CA CYS A 235 2.17 -19.08 14.03
C CYS A 235 3.18 -19.73 14.98
N ALA A 236 2.97 -19.61 16.28
CA ALA A 236 3.97 -20.07 17.26
C ALA A 236 4.19 -21.60 17.27
N LYS A 237 3.15 -22.37 16.96
CA LYS A 237 3.15 -23.84 17.12
C LYS A 237 3.23 -24.64 15.82
N ARG A 238 3.08 -24.00 14.65
CA ARG A 238 3.00 -24.74 13.37
C ARG A 238 3.82 -24.11 12.26
N VAL A 239 3.66 -22.82 12.03
CA VAL A 239 4.39 -22.14 10.93
C VAL A 239 5.83 -21.85 11.34
N LEU A 240 6.04 -21.33 12.55
CA LEU A 240 7.34 -20.84 13.00
C LEU A 240 8.04 -21.85 13.92
N ILE A 241 7.92 -23.16 13.72
CA ILE A 241 8.45 -24.15 14.70
C ILE A 241 9.95 -23.92 14.93
N ASP A 242 10.69 -23.82 13.82
CA ASP A 242 12.14 -23.69 13.76
C ASP A 242 12.59 -22.26 13.36
N ASP A 243 11.65 -21.31 13.27
CA ASP A 243 11.92 -19.91 12.92
C ASP A 243 11.80 -19.00 14.16
N ASP A 244 12.32 -17.77 14.05
CA ASP A 244 12.24 -16.75 15.09
C ASP A 244 10.80 -16.38 15.46
N LYS A 245 10.54 -16.28 16.77
CA LYS A 245 9.22 -15.96 17.35
C LYS A 245 9.18 -14.60 18.03
N GLU A 246 10.27 -13.84 17.97
CA GLU A 246 10.42 -12.55 18.66
C GLU A 246 9.30 -11.58 18.27
N CYS A 247 8.94 -11.56 16.97
CA CYS A 247 7.89 -10.67 16.48
C CYS A 247 6.54 -10.93 17.15
N LEU A 248 6.28 -12.08 17.78
CA LEU A 248 5.01 -12.38 18.46
C LEU A 248 4.94 -11.73 19.85
N GLN A 249 6.09 -11.45 20.46
CA GLN A 249 6.20 -10.88 21.81
C GLN A 249 6.10 -9.36 21.78
N VAL A 250 6.48 -8.74 20.66
CA VAL A 250 6.39 -7.30 20.46
C VAL A 250 4.93 -6.81 20.48
N GLU A 251 4.65 -5.65 21.07
CA GLU A 251 3.30 -5.07 21.02
C GLU A 251 2.94 -4.58 19.60
N MET A 252 1.80 -5.02 19.09
CA MET A 252 1.30 -4.53 17.79
C MET A 252 0.67 -3.14 17.91
N PRO A 253 0.79 -2.30 16.86
CA PRO A 253 0.02 -1.06 16.77
C PRO A 253 -1.48 -1.32 16.96
N ARG A 254 -2.16 -0.48 17.75
CA ARG A 254 -3.61 -0.60 17.98
C ARG A 254 -4.45 -0.66 16.69
N ARG A 255 -3.99 0.00 15.62
CA ARG A 255 -4.63 -0.03 14.29
C ARG A 255 -4.53 -1.37 13.58
N ASN A 256 -3.60 -2.23 13.99
CA ASN A 256 -3.46 -3.58 13.46
C ASN A 256 -4.31 -4.56 14.27
N GLN A 257 -4.57 -4.29 15.55
CA GLN A 257 -5.39 -5.17 16.38
C GLN A 257 -6.79 -5.36 15.81
N VAL A 258 -7.34 -6.55 16.00
CA VAL A 258 -8.69 -6.93 15.55
C VAL A 258 -9.70 -6.00 16.18
N ALA A 259 -10.65 -5.49 15.39
CA ALA A 259 -11.62 -4.49 15.85
C ALA A 259 -12.36 -4.93 17.13
N ALA A 260 -12.72 -6.21 17.23
CA ALA A 260 -13.36 -6.81 18.41
C ALA A 260 -12.51 -6.77 19.69
N LEU A 261 -11.18 -6.71 19.57
CA LEU A 261 -10.23 -6.67 20.69
C LEU A 261 -9.84 -5.25 21.11
N ARG A 262 -10.21 -4.21 20.35
CA ARG A 262 -9.82 -2.81 20.60
C ARG A 262 -10.56 -2.15 21.79
N GLN A 263 -10.93 -2.91 22.82
CA GLN A 263 -11.76 -2.40 23.93
C GLN A 263 -11.27 -1.03 24.41
N LYS A 264 -12.22 -0.08 24.50
CA LYS A 264 -12.01 1.29 24.99
C LYS A 264 -11.27 1.20 26.32
N LYS A 265 -10.12 1.88 26.44
CA LYS A 265 -9.45 2.11 27.72
C LYS A 265 -10.52 2.68 28.68
N VAL A 266 -10.98 1.88 29.65
CA VAL A 266 -11.81 2.39 30.73
C VAL A 266 -10.95 3.46 31.42
N LYS A 267 -11.41 4.71 31.42
CA LYS A 267 -10.81 5.73 32.27
C LYS A 267 -11.07 5.26 33.69
N ILE A 268 -10.04 4.77 34.36
CA ILE A 268 -10.06 4.64 35.81
C ILE A 268 -10.15 6.09 36.31
N VAL A 269 -11.35 6.49 36.76
CA VAL A 269 -11.51 7.70 37.55
C VAL A 269 -11.00 7.32 38.94
N GLU A 270 -9.82 7.82 39.30
CA GLU A 270 -9.33 7.77 40.67
C GLU A 270 -10.26 8.63 41.53
N ASN A 271 -11.28 8.00 42.13
CA ASN A 271 -11.99 8.60 43.25
C ASN A 271 -11.13 8.41 44.49
N ASN A 272 -10.28 9.40 44.78
CA ASN A 272 -9.64 9.53 46.08
C ASN A 272 -10.70 9.96 47.10
N THR A 273 -11.42 8.99 47.66
CA THR A 273 -12.05 9.15 48.97
C THR A 273 -10.97 8.99 50.03
N THR A 274 -10.45 10.13 50.49
CA THR A 274 -9.69 10.22 51.73
C THR A 274 -10.58 9.81 52.90
N SER A 275 -10.37 8.58 53.36
CA SER A 275 -10.62 8.18 54.74
C SER A 275 -9.59 8.88 55.62
N ALA A 276 -10.01 9.89 56.37
CA ALA A 276 -9.28 10.39 57.53
C ALA A 276 -10.26 10.41 58.71
N ALA A 277 -10.28 9.31 59.45
CA ALA A 277 -10.82 9.29 60.79
C ALA A 277 -9.70 9.75 61.75
N HIS A 278 -10.06 10.72 62.60
CA HIS A 278 -9.63 10.88 63.98
C HIS A 278 -8.17 11.29 64.29
N GLU A 279 -7.98 12.53 64.76
CA GLU A 279 -7.13 12.84 65.94
C GLU A 279 -7.52 14.21 66.57
N GLU A 280 -7.95 14.13 67.84
CA GLU A 280 -7.91 15.06 68.98
C GLU A 280 -8.03 16.61 68.81
N LEU A 281 -9.09 17.21 69.39
CA LEU A 281 -9.11 17.96 70.67
C LEU A 281 -10.53 18.36 71.09
#